data_AF-A0A812QAK0-F1
#
_entry.id   AF-A0A812QAK0-F1
#
_cell.length_a   1.000
_cell.length_b   1.000
_cell.length_c   1.000
_cell.angle_alpha   90.00
_cell.angle_beta   90.00
_cell.angle_gamma   90.00
#
_symmetry.space_group_name_H-M   'P 1'
#
loop_
_entity.id
_entity.type
_entity.pdbx_description
1 polymer ?
#
loop_
_entity_poly.entity_id
_entity_poly.type
_entity_poly.pdbx_seq_one_letter_code
_entity_poly.pdbx_strand_id
1 'polypeptide(L)'
;MLKKVELGITEFDELMENHRHASQPNQRAKYEENMKTSIKKLQRDRCQLSTWISDNGVKEKSALTDARSKIEARMMTFKTLERDVLKAFNDENQAVEEFQPRGCVED
;
A
#
# COMPACT_ATOMS: atom_id res chain seq x y z
N MET A 1 8.55 15.93 -15.00
CA MET A 1 8.90 14.82 -14.08
C MET A 1 8.16 14.94 -12.77
N LEU A 2 8.29 16.03 -12.01
CA LEU A 2 7.54 16.24 -10.76
C LEU A 2 6.03 16.02 -10.93
N LYS A 3 5.42 16.61 -11.96
CA LYS A 3 4.00 16.36 -12.31
C LYS A 3 3.63 14.88 -12.49
N LYS A 4 4.56 14.06 -13.00
CA LYS A 4 4.34 12.61 -13.16
C LYS A 4 4.36 11.91 -11.80
N VAL A 5 5.28 12.31 -10.93
CA VAL A 5 5.36 11.80 -9.56
C VAL A 5 4.11 12.18 -8.76
N GLU A 6 3.69 13.44 -8.83
CA GLU A 6 2.48 13.93 -8.18
C GLU A 6 1.22 13.21 -8.68
N LEU A 7 1.13 12.99 -9.99
CA LEU A 7 0.05 12.19 -10.56
C LEU A 7 0.07 10.76 -10.01
N GLY A 8 1.23 10.09 -10.01
CA GLY A 8 1.34 8.73 -9.49
C GLY A 8 1.03 8.61 -7.99
N ILE A 9 1.31 9.65 -7.19
CA ILE A 9 0.93 9.72 -5.79
C ILE A 9 -0.59 9.85 -5.66
N THR A 10 -1.19 10.75 -6.45
CA THR A 10 -2.64 10.99 -6.46
C THR A 10 -3.39 9.73 -6.88
N GLU A 11 -2.97 9.08 -7.96
CA GLU A 11 -3.54 7.81 -8.43
C GLU A 11 -3.46 6.73 -7.34
N PHE A 12 -2.34 6.67 -6.60
CA PHE A 12 -2.19 5.71 -5.51
C PHE A 12 -3.14 5.99 -4.33
N ASP A 13 -3.29 7.26 -3.94
CA ASP A 13 -4.20 7.66 -2.87
C ASP A 13 -5.67 7.37 -3.29
N GLU A 14 -6.04 7.65 -4.54
CA GLU A 14 -7.36 7.32 -5.10
C GLU A 14 -7.61 5.80 -5.13
N LEU A 15 -6.62 5.00 -5.53
CA LEU A 15 -6.73 3.54 -5.51
C LEU A 15 -6.94 3.01 -4.09
N MET A 16 -6.27 3.60 -3.10
CA MET A 16 -6.42 3.22 -1.70
C MET A 16 -7.79 3.59 -1.13
N GLU A 17 -8.29 4.78 -1.44
CA GLU A 17 -9.64 5.20 -1.04
C GLU A 17 -10.70 4.28 -1.66
N ASN A 18 -10.58 4.02 -2.97
CA ASN A 18 -11.47 3.09 -3.67
C ASN A 18 -11.40 1.67 -3.10
N HIS A 19 -10.20 1.17 -2.73
CA HIS A 19 -10.07 -0.13 -2.06
C HIS A 19 -10.80 -0.16 -0.71
N ARG A 20 -10.74 0.91 0.08
CA ARG A 20 -11.45 1.00 1.38
C ARG A 20 -12.96 1.05 1.21
N HIS A 21 -13.45 1.65 0.14
CA HIS A 21 -14.90 1.75 -0.15
C HIS A 21 -15.45 0.55 -0.95
N ALA A 22 -14.57 -0.26 -1.54
CA ALA A 22 -14.97 -1.44 -2.29
C ALA A 22 -15.58 -2.49 -1.36
N SER A 23 -16.88 -2.74 -1.53
CA SER A 23 -17.60 -3.78 -0.79
C SER A 23 -17.44 -5.18 -1.40
N GLN A 24 -17.06 -5.26 -2.68
CA GLN A 24 -16.93 -6.53 -3.40
C GLN A 24 -15.50 -7.08 -3.36
N PRO A 25 -15.30 -8.36 -3.03
CA PRO A 25 -13.97 -8.97 -2.90
C PRO A 25 -13.16 -8.96 -4.20
N ASN A 26 -13.79 -9.20 -5.36
CA ASN A 26 -13.15 -9.08 -6.68
C ASN A 26 -12.59 -7.67 -6.91
N GLN A 27 -13.38 -6.66 -6.55
CA GLN A 27 -12.99 -5.26 -6.76
C GLN A 27 -11.84 -4.87 -5.83
N ARG A 28 -11.87 -5.33 -4.57
CA ARG A 28 -10.75 -5.18 -3.63
C ARG A 28 -9.46 -5.81 -4.17
N ALA A 29 -9.51 -7.06 -4.62
CA ALA A 29 -8.34 -7.75 -5.20
C ALA A 29 -7.77 -6.99 -6.43
N LYS A 30 -8.64 -6.46 -7.30
CA LYS A 30 -8.23 -5.63 -8.44
C LYS A 30 -7.54 -4.34 -7.98
N TYR A 31 -8.06 -3.66 -6.97
CA TYR A 31 -7.39 -2.47 -6.42
C TYR A 31 -6.06 -2.81 -5.76
N GLU A 32 -5.95 -3.94 -5.06
CA GLU A 32 -4.67 -4.41 -4.51
C GLU A 32 -3.61 -4.66 -5.59
N GLU A 33 -3.96 -5.29 -6.72
CA GLU A 33 -3.06 -5.48 -7.85
C GLU A 33 -2.62 -4.14 -8.47
N ASN A 34 -3.57 -3.21 -8.64
CA ASN A 34 -3.28 -1.87 -9.15
C ASN A 34 -2.36 -1.09 -8.19
N MET A 35 -2.60 -1.15 -6.88
CA MET A 35 -1.76 -0.53 -5.85
C MET A 35 -0.34 -1.12 -5.88
N LYS A 36 -0.18 -2.45 -6.01
CA LYS A 36 1.13 -3.10 -6.18
C LYS A 36 1.88 -2.55 -7.39
N THR A 37 1.18 -2.37 -8.50
CA THR A 37 1.77 -1.83 -9.74
C THR A 37 2.15 -0.36 -9.58
N SER A 38 1.29 0.47 -8.99
CA SER A 38 1.57 1.88 -8.71
C SER A 38 2.74 2.06 -7.75
N ILE A 39 2.87 1.22 -6.72
CA ILE A 39 4.02 1.27 -5.80
C ILE A 39 5.33 0.96 -6.52
N LYS A 40 5.36 -0.04 -7.41
CA LYS A 40 6.55 -0.31 -8.24
C LYS A 40 6.93 0.88 -9.13
N LYS A 41 5.94 1.60 -9.67
CA LYS A 41 6.19 2.84 -10.44
C LYS A 41 6.78 3.93 -9.55
N LEU A 42 6.16 4.18 -8.39
CA LEU A 42 6.63 5.17 -7.41
C LEU A 42 8.05 4.87 -6.91
N GLN A 43 8.41 3.60 -6.73
CA GLN A 43 9.79 3.18 -6.40
C GLN A 43 10.80 3.57 -7.48
N ARG A 44 10.47 3.36 -8.76
CA ARG A 44 11.33 3.77 -9.89
C ARG A 44 11.48 5.27 -9.94
N ASP A 45 10.37 5.99 -9.79
CA ASP A 45 10.37 7.44 -9.76
C ASP A 45 11.17 7.97 -8.55
N ARG A 46 11.12 7.33 -7.37
CA ARG A 46 11.97 7.64 -6.20
C ARG A 46 13.46 7.49 -6.52
N CYS A 47 13.83 6.39 -7.18
CA CYS A 47 15.21 6.15 -7.58
C CYS A 47 15.69 7.24 -8.55
N GLN A 48 14.86 7.58 -9.53
CA GLN A 48 15.12 8.66 -10.47
C GLN A 48 15.26 10.01 -9.75
N LEU A 49 14.35 10.35 -8.83
CA LEU A 49 14.46 11.57 -8.01
C LEU A 49 15.79 11.61 -7.24
N SER A 50 16.24 10.46 -6.70
CA SER A 50 17.53 10.38 -6.00
C SER A 50 18.70 10.71 -6.92
N THR A 51 18.72 10.22 -8.16
CA THR A 51 19.74 10.58 -9.15
C THR A 51 19.70 12.08 -9.46
N TRP A 52 18.51 12.66 -9.56
CA TRP A 52 18.33 14.07 -9.92
C TRP A 52 18.71 15.03 -8.80
N ILE A 53 18.50 14.64 -7.53
CA ILE A 53 18.96 15.42 -6.38
C ILE A 53 20.49 15.49 -6.33
N SER A 54 21.16 14.39 -6.70
CA SER A 54 22.62 14.32 -6.80
C SER A 54 23.19 15.10 -7.99
N ASP A 55 22.37 15.45 -8.98
CA ASP A 55 22.78 16.26 -10.12
C ASP A 55 22.93 17.74 -9.72
N ASN A 56 24.07 18.35 -10.04
CA ASN A 56 24.38 19.74 -9.70
C ASN A 56 23.76 20.77 -10.66
N GLY A 57 23.24 20.35 -11.81
CA GLY A 57 22.53 21.19 -12.77
C GLY A 57 21.07 21.48 -12.40
N VAL A 58 20.54 20.82 -11.38
CA VAL A 58 19.15 21.00 -10.94
C VAL A 58 19.03 22.16 -9.96
N LYS A 59 18.22 23.17 -10.33
CA LYS A 59 17.96 24.36 -9.52
C LYS A 59 16.97 24.12 -8.38
N GLU A 60 15.96 23.27 -8.57
CA GLU A 60 14.86 23.06 -7.62
C GLU A 60 14.99 21.73 -6.85
N LYS A 61 16.09 21.58 -6.09
CA LYS A 61 16.33 20.37 -5.30
C LYS A 61 15.32 20.17 -4.15
N SER A 62 14.75 21.26 -3.62
CA SER A 62 13.75 21.23 -2.56
C SER A 62 12.48 20.49 -2.99
N ALA A 63 11.95 20.82 -4.16
CA ALA A 63 10.75 20.19 -4.72
C ALA A 63 10.96 18.69 -5.01
N LEU A 64 12.13 18.31 -5.51
CA LEU A 64 12.49 16.89 -5.70
C LEU A 64 12.57 16.13 -4.38
N THR A 65 13.10 16.77 -3.34
CA THR A 65 13.24 16.16 -2.01
C THR A 65 11.87 15.96 -1.36
N ASP A 66 10.98 16.96 -1.45
CA ASP A 66 9.59 16.84 -0.97
C ASP A 66 8.82 15.73 -1.70
N ALA A 67 8.91 15.68 -3.03
CA ALA A 67 8.31 14.61 -3.83
C ALA A 67 8.83 13.22 -3.42
N ARG A 68 10.14 13.10 -3.15
CA ARG A 68 10.76 11.85 -2.68
C ARG A 68 10.21 11.44 -1.31
N SER A 69 10.10 12.35 -0.36
CA SER A 69 9.53 12.08 0.96
C SER A 69 8.05 11.67 0.89
N LYS A 70 7.26 12.31 0.02
CA LYS A 70 5.86 11.92 -0.22
C LYS A 70 5.74 10.49 -0.74
N ILE A 71 6.59 10.08 -1.68
CA ILE A 71 6.64 8.69 -2.16
C ILE A 71 6.96 7.72 -1.02
N GLU A 72 7.98 8.02 -0.20
CA GLU A 72 8.38 7.15 0.92
C GLU A 72 7.26 6.95 1.94
N ALA A 73 6.48 7.99 2.24
CA ALA A 73 5.31 7.90 3.11
C ALA A 73 4.23 6.96 2.54
N ARG A 74 3.93 7.04 1.24
CA ARG A 74 2.96 6.13 0.58
C ARG A 74 3.46 4.69 0.55
N MET A 75 4.76 4.49 0.32
CA MET A 75 5.38 3.16 0.39
C MET A 75 5.26 2.52 1.77
N MET A 76 5.48 3.29 2.85
CA MET A 76 5.27 2.79 4.21
C MET A 76 3.81 2.46 4.48
N THR A 77 2.88 3.33 4.04
CA THR A 77 1.44 3.10 4.20
C THR A 77 1.01 1.81 3.50
N PHE A 78 1.46 1.59 2.27
CA PHE A 78 1.19 0.35 1.53
C PHE A 78 1.75 -0.89 2.25
N LYS A 79 2.96 -0.81 2.79
CA LYS A 79 3.60 -1.93 3.51
C LYS A 79 2.84 -2.29 4.80
N THR A 80 2.26 -1.31 5.48
CA THR A 80 1.37 -1.55 6.64
C THR A 80 0.10 -2.24 6.18
N LEU A 81 -0.53 -1.75 5.11
CA LEU A 81 -1.74 -2.34 4.53
C LEU A 81 -1.52 -3.79 4.09
N GLU A 82 -0.41 -4.10 3.39
CA GLU A 82 -0.07 -5.49 3.02
C GLU A 82 0.15 -6.39 4.24
N ARG A 83 0.74 -5.86 5.33
CA ARG A 83 0.89 -6.64 6.57
C ARG A 83 -0.43 -6.90 7.27
N ASP A 84 -1.33 -5.91 7.33
CA ASP A 84 -2.65 -6.09 7.95
C ASP A 84 -3.53 -7.04 7.12
N VAL A 85 -3.47 -6.96 5.79
CA VAL A 85 -4.16 -7.92 4.90
C VAL A 85 -3.59 -9.33 5.07
N LEU A 86 -2.26 -9.48 5.14
CA LEU A 86 -1.62 -10.78 5.37
C LEU A 86 -1.93 -11.35 6.76
N LYS A 87 -2.01 -10.49 7.78
CA LYS A 87 -2.47 -10.90 9.12
C LYS A 87 -3.92 -11.34 9.10
N ALA A 88 -4.82 -10.58 8.49
CA ALA A 88 -6.22 -10.95 8.38
C ALA A 88 -6.40 -12.31 7.67
N PHE A 89 -5.63 -12.55 6.59
CA PHE A 89 -5.64 -13.83 5.88
C PHE A 89 -5.06 -15.00 6.71
N ASN A 90 -4.06 -14.71 7.57
CA ASN A 90 -3.49 -15.73 8.46
C ASN A 90 -4.36 -16.00 9.70
N ASP A 91 -5.11 -15.00 10.19
CA ASP A 91 -6.09 -15.17 11.28
C ASP A 91 -7.37 -15.87 10.80
N GLU A 92 -7.77 -15.71 9.53
CA GLU A 92 -8.90 -16.46 8.94
C GLU A 92 -8.67 -17.99 8.87
N ASN A 93 -7.46 -18.48 9.13
CA ASN A 93 -7.18 -19.92 9.30
C ASN A 93 -7.23 -20.40 10.76
N GLN A 94 -7.50 -19.53 11.75
CA GLN A 94 -7.63 -19.89 13.16
C GLN A 94 -9.06 -19.73 13.70
N ALA A 95 -10.07 -19.67 12.83
CA ALA A 95 -11.48 -19.61 13.22
C ALA A 95 -12.30 -20.84 12.75
N VAL A 96 -11.65 -21.99 12.58
CA VAL A 96 -12.33 -23.28 12.30
C VAL A 96 -11.80 -24.43 13.17
N GLU A 97 -11.90 -24.30 14.49
CA GLU A 97 -12.18 -25.45 15.36
C GLU A 97 -12.54 -24.95 16.76
N GLU A 98 -13.84 -24.75 17.03
CA GLU A 98 -14.47 -25.26 18.26
C GLU A 98 -16.01 -25.19 18.10
N PHE A 99 -16.60 -26.22 17.49
CA PHE A 99 -18.03 -26.51 17.64
C PHE A 99 -18.25 -28.01 17.83
N GLN A 100 -18.22 -28.48 19.08
CA GLN A 100 -19.35 -29.19 19.73
C GLN A 100 -19.01 -29.74 21.14
N PRO A 101 -20.05 -29.97 21.96
CA PRO A 101 -20.02 -29.88 23.41
C PRO A 101 -19.75 -31.23 24.09
N ARG A 102 -19.07 -31.19 25.23
CA ARG A 102 -19.09 -32.24 26.26
C ARG A 102 -19.26 -31.50 27.59
N GLY A 103 -20.32 -31.69 28.37
CA GLY A 103 -20.78 -32.98 28.89
C GLY A 103 -20.25 -33.09 30.32
N CYS A 104 -20.94 -32.46 31.27
CA CYS A 104 -20.77 -32.72 32.70
C CYS A 104 -22.09 -33.30 33.19
N VAL A 105 -22.17 -34.63 33.20
CA VAL A 105 -23.04 -35.36 34.13
C VAL A 105 -22.14 -35.72 35.30
N GLU A 106 -22.44 -35.16 36.47
CA GLU A 106 -21.89 -35.61 37.73
C GLU A 106 -23.07 -35.83 38.69
N ASP A 107 -23.37 -37.10 38.97
CA ASP A 107 -23.99 -37.61 40.19
C ASP A 107 -23.12 -38.79 40.66
#